data_AF-A0A8J7Q0H3-F1
#
_entry.id   AF-A0A8J7Q0H3-F1
#
_cell.length_a   1.000
_cell.length_b   1.000
_cell.length_c   1.000
_cell.angle_alpha   90.00
_cell.angle_beta   90.00
_cell.angle_gamma   90.00
#
_symmetry.space_group_name_H-M   'P 1'
#
loop_
_entity.id
_entity.type
_entity.pdbx_description
1 polymer ?
#
loop_
_entity_poly.entity_id
_entity_poly.type
_entity_poly.pdbx_seq_one_letter_code
_entity_poly.pdbx_strand_id
1 'polypeptide(L)'
;MATTYTPDQTDIAQFQKAAKIALALEECSPKLKAAALKLLRNLASGELDDYQEHATCALLAEILFPNGDDQGRIGLDMEEAEQVARDTNGEAKAALEQLDEDEATFAARVQELMDAQGLTQAELAKRVGIGQPAVSVMLKRQCRPQYSTVVRFAEALGVAPKDLWPPVGRDDDPE
;
A
#
# COMPACT_ATOMS: atom_id res chain seq x y z
N MET A 1 19.47 43.50 35.93
CA MET A 1 20.51 42.63 35.33
C MET A 1 19.79 41.60 34.48
N ALA A 2 19.98 41.63 33.16
CA ALA A 2 19.39 40.63 32.27
C ALA A 2 20.20 39.34 32.41
N THR A 3 19.60 38.29 32.95
CA THR A 3 20.21 36.96 33.00
C THR A 3 20.32 36.47 31.56
N THR A 4 21.53 36.45 31.00
CA THR A 4 21.77 35.89 29.67
C THR A 4 21.66 34.37 29.78
N TYR A 5 20.54 33.83 29.30
CA TYR A 5 20.34 32.40 29.13
C TYR A 5 21.45 31.84 28.24
N THR A 6 22.19 30.85 28.75
CA THR A 6 23.20 30.12 28.00
C THR A 6 22.67 28.69 27.85
N PRO A 7 22.25 28.27 26.64
CA PRO A 7 21.69 26.95 26.44
C PRO A 7 22.74 25.87 26.72
N ASP A 8 22.33 24.81 27.41
CA ASP A 8 23.15 23.65 27.63
C ASP A 8 23.08 22.66 26.43
N GLN A 9 23.78 21.53 26.53
CA GLN A 9 23.79 20.53 25.46
C GLN A 9 22.41 19.87 25.25
N THR A 10 21.60 19.76 26.30
CA THR A 10 20.22 19.25 26.22
C THR A 10 19.34 20.22 25.45
N ASP A 11 19.43 21.50 25.77
CA ASP A 11 18.68 22.56 25.09
C ASP A 11 19.02 22.59 23.60
N ILE A 12 20.32 22.55 23.27
CA ILE A 12 20.78 22.52 21.88
C ILE A 12 20.20 21.31 21.12
N ALA A 13 20.25 20.12 21.72
CA ALA A 13 19.71 18.91 21.11
C ALA A 13 18.19 18.98 20.92
N GLN A 14 17.45 19.56 21.88
CA GLN A 14 16.00 19.78 21.75
C GLN A 14 15.69 20.74 20.60
N PHE A 15 16.39 21.86 20.50
CA PHE A 15 16.22 22.80 19.40
C PHE A 15 16.56 22.20 18.04
N GLN A 16 17.60 21.36 17.95
CA GLN A 16 17.92 20.64 16.70
C GLN A 16 16.80 19.69 16.26
N LYS A 17 16.19 18.95 17.21
CA LYS A 17 15.04 18.09 16.92
C LYS A 17 13.82 18.91 16.49
N ALA A 18 13.52 20.00 17.20
CA ALA A 18 12.41 20.89 16.88
C ALA A 18 12.59 21.58 15.51
N ALA A 19 13.84 21.94 15.15
CA ALA A 19 14.15 22.56 13.86
C ALA A 19 13.80 21.64 12.68
N LYS A 20 14.05 20.32 12.79
CA LYS A 20 13.66 19.35 11.74
C LYS A 20 12.14 19.32 11.53
N ILE A 21 11.38 19.34 12.63
CA ILE A 21 9.92 19.38 12.59
C ILE A 21 9.43 20.70 11.96
N ALA A 22 10.04 21.83 12.32
CA ALA A 22 9.69 23.14 11.77
C ALA A 22 9.92 23.20 10.26
N LEU A 23 11.06 22.69 9.77
CA LEU A 23 11.36 22.62 8.34
C LEU A 23 10.37 21.71 7.59
N ALA A 24 10.06 20.53 8.14
CA ALA A 24 9.06 19.63 7.55
C ALA A 24 7.66 20.28 7.44
N LEU A 25 7.27 21.09 8.44
CA LEU A 25 6.01 21.86 8.41
C LEU A 25 6.01 22.98 7.36
N GLU A 26 7.18 23.50 6.96
CA GLU A 26 7.27 24.50 5.87
C GLU A 26 7.05 23.87 4.50
N GLU A 27 7.49 22.62 4.32
CA GLU A 27 7.34 21.87 3.08
C GLU A 27 5.92 21.30 2.88
N CYS A 28 5.14 21.21 3.96
CA CYS A 28 3.77 20.72 3.91
C CYS A 28 2.80 21.63 3.12
N SER A 29 1.88 21.02 2.38
CA SER A 29 0.71 21.73 1.84
C SER A 29 -0.12 22.39 2.96
N PRO A 30 -0.89 23.47 2.70
CA PRO A 30 -1.65 24.18 3.74
C PRO A 30 -2.58 23.27 4.55
N LYS A 31 -3.20 22.28 3.89
CA LYS A 31 -4.11 21.33 4.54
C LYS A 31 -3.36 20.37 5.48
N LEU A 32 -2.25 19.79 5.02
CA LEU A 32 -1.44 18.89 5.84
C LEU A 32 -0.76 19.63 6.99
N LYS A 33 -0.25 20.83 6.74
CA LYS A 33 0.31 21.71 7.78
C LYS A 33 -0.70 22.00 8.89
N ALA A 34 -1.94 22.32 8.53
CA ALA A 34 -3.01 22.56 9.51
C ALA A 34 -3.32 21.30 10.34
N ALA A 35 -3.34 20.12 9.71
CA ALA A 35 -3.55 18.85 10.41
C ALA A 35 -2.39 18.53 11.37
N ALA A 36 -1.13 18.62 10.91
CA ALA A 36 0.05 18.40 11.75
C ALA A 36 0.09 19.36 12.94
N LEU A 37 -0.20 20.65 12.74
CA LEU A 37 -0.27 21.61 13.85
C LEU A 37 -1.38 21.29 14.85
N LYS A 38 -2.51 20.71 14.43
CA LYS A 38 -3.56 20.25 15.34
C LYS A 38 -3.05 19.09 16.20
N LEU A 39 -2.40 18.10 15.59
CA LEU A 39 -1.84 16.96 16.29
C LEU A 39 -0.72 17.35 17.26
N LEU A 40 0.18 18.26 16.87
CA LEU A 40 1.22 18.80 17.75
C LEU A 40 0.64 19.52 18.97
N ARG A 41 -0.48 20.27 18.80
CA ARG A 41 -1.17 20.89 19.93
C ARG A 41 -1.77 19.85 20.87
N ASN A 42 -2.37 18.79 20.33
CA ASN A 42 -2.90 17.71 21.15
C ASN A 42 -1.78 17.03 21.94
N LEU A 43 -0.65 16.73 21.30
CA LEU A 43 0.51 16.14 21.97
C LEU A 43 1.08 17.06 23.05
N ALA A 44 1.18 18.36 22.78
CA ALA A 44 1.66 19.36 23.73
C ALA A 44 0.69 19.62 24.90
N SER A 45 -0.57 19.19 24.81
CA SER A 45 -1.56 19.39 25.87
C SER A 45 -1.29 18.54 27.12
N GLY A 46 -0.63 17.38 26.96
CA GLY A 46 -0.44 16.40 28.03
C GLY A 46 -1.73 15.70 28.48
N GLU A 47 -2.83 15.83 27.73
CA GLU A 47 -4.14 15.23 28.06
C GLU A 47 -4.36 13.86 27.41
N LEU A 48 -3.44 13.42 26.56
CA LEU A 48 -3.55 12.15 25.83
C LEU A 48 -3.14 10.98 26.73
N ASP A 49 -3.83 9.84 26.58
CA ASP A 49 -3.34 8.58 27.14
C ASP A 49 -2.19 7.99 26.29
N ASP A 50 -1.48 6.99 26.85
CA ASP A 50 -0.32 6.38 26.19
C ASP A 50 -0.62 5.87 24.75
N TYR A 51 -1.84 5.34 24.53
CA TYR A 51 -2.25 4.85 23.22
C TYR A 51 -2.46 6.02 22.24
N GLN A 52 -3.13 7.07 22.70
CA GLN A 52 -3.38 8.28 21.93
C GLN A 52 -2.09 9.04 21.62
N GLU A 53 -1.14 9.11 22.55
CA GLU A 53 0.19 9.69 22.33
C GLU A 53 0.93 8.94 21.23
N HIS A 54 0.94 7.60 21.31
CA HIS A 54 1.60 6.76 20.33
C HIS A 54 0.96 6.92 18.93
N ALA A 55 -0.37 6.85 18.83
CA ALA A 55 -1.09 7.03 17.58
C ALA A 55 -0.91 8.44 16.99
N THR A 56 -0.90 9.46 17.84
CA THR A 56 -0.67 10.86 17.42
C THR A 56 0.75 11.04 16.89
N CYS A 57 1.75 10.42 17.53
CA CYS A 57 3.14 10.43 17.07
C CYS A 57 3.30 9.70 15.72
N ALA A 58 2.65 8.54 15.54
CA ALA A 58 2.70 7.79 14.28
C ALA A 58 2.13 8.61 13.11
N LEU A 59 0.95 9.22 13.31
CA LEU A 59 0.33 10.06 12.29
C LEU A 59 1.15 11.32 11.99
N LEU A 60 1.79 11.92 13.01
CA LEU A 60 2.72 13.02 12.81
C LEU A 60 3.94 12.59 11.99
N ALA A 61 4.48 11.40 12.23
CA ALA A 61 5.59 10.86 11.46
C ALA A 61 5.19 10.67 9.99
N GLU A 62 4.01 10.13 9.70
CA GLU A 62 3.52 9.99 8.32
C GLU A 62 3.35 11.33 7.60
N ILE A 63 2.85 12.37 8.30
CA ILE A 63 2.61 13.68 7.69
C ILE A 63 3.92 14.44 7.46
N LEU A 64 4.84 14.42 8.44
CA LEU A 64 6.05 15.25 8.44
C LEU A 64 7.25 14.56 7.82
N PHE A 65 7.29 13.23 7.90
CA PHE A 65 8.38 12.38 7.43
C PHE A 65 7.79 11.18 6.71
N PRO A 66 7.00 11.40 5.64
CA PRO A 66 6.39 10.29 4.92
C PRO A 66 7.47 9.31 4.48
N ASN A 67 7.22 8.02 4.66
CA ASN A 67 8.11 6.98 4.17
C ASN A 67 8.33 7.20 2.66
N GLY A 68 9.59 7.30 2.29
CA GLY A 68 10.01 7.24 0.90
C GLY A 68 10.34 5.81 0.53
N ASP A 69 10.26 5.49 -0.75
CA ASP A 69 10.99 4.35 -1.31
C ASP A 69 12.52 4.53 -1.11
N ASP A 70 13.31 3.54 -1.51
CA ASP A 70 14.78 3.58 -1.51
C ASP A 70 15.39 4.79 -2.25
N GLN A 71 14.57 5.50 -3.04
CA GLN A 71 14.90 6.70 -3.82
C GLN A 71 14.31 7.99 -3.22
N GLY A 72 13.68 7.93 -2.05
CA GLY A 72 13.13 9.08 -1.34
C GLY A 72 11.87 9.67 -1.96
N ARG A 73 11.18 8.94 -2.85
CA ARG A 73 9.88 9.37 -3.39
C ARG A 73 8.80 9.05 -2.37
N ILE A 74 7.96 10.04 -2.06
CA ILE A 74 6.84 9.89 -1.14
C ILE A 74 5.90 8.77 -1.61
N GLY A 75 5.85 7.68 -0.85
CA GLY A 75 5.10 6.46 -1.15
C GLY A 75 5.76 5.23 -0.54
N LEU A 76 4.97 4.20 -0.23
CA LEU A 76 5.51 2.88 0.07
C LEU A 76 5.91 2.22 -1.24
N ASP A 77 7.16 1.78 -1.37
CA ASP A 77 7.49 0.77 -2.37
C ASP A 77 6.72 -0.50 -2.01
N MET A 78 5.83 -0.92 -2.91
CA MET A 78 4.99 -2.10 -2.69
C MET A 78 5.86 -3.36 -2.54
N GLU A 79 6.96 -3.46 -3.31
CA GLU A 79 7.85 -4.63 -3.24
C GLU A 79 8.56 -4.68 -1.88
N GLU A 80 9.06 -3.54 -1.39
CA GLU A 80 9.68 -3.44 -0.08
C GLU A 80 8.68 -3.67 1.06
N ALA A 81 7.47 -3.11 0.95
CA ALA A 81 6.41 -3.30 1.94
C ALA A 81 5.97 -4.78 2.04
N GLU A 82 5.86 -5.48 0.90
CA GLU A 82 5.58 -6.91 0.87
C GLU A 82 6.72 -7.72 1.48
N GLN A 83 7.98 -7.36 1.21
CA GLN A 83 9.13 -8.03 1.81
C GLN A 83 9.18 -7.85 3.33
N VAL A 84 8.97 -6.63 3.81
CA VAL A 84 8.90 -6.35 5.26
C VAL A 84 7.75 -7.11 5.91
N ALA A 85 6.58 -7.19 5.28
CA ALA A 85 5.44 -7.94 5.78
C ALA A 85 5.73 -9.45 5.86
N ARG A 86 6.39 -10.03 4.84
CA ARG A 86 6.84 -11.43 4.83
C ARG A 86 7.79 -11.74 5.99
N ASP A 87 8.66 -10.81 6.33
CA ASP A 87 9.73 -11.02 7.32
C ASP A 87 9.27 -10.75 8.77
N THR A 88 8.23 -9.96 8.98
CA THR A 88 7.83 -9.49 10.32
C THR A 88 6.62 -10.21 10.93
N ASN A 89 5.77 -10.87 10.13
CA ASN A 89 4.55 -11.53 10.61
C ASN A 89 4.24 -12.82 9.83
N GLY A 90 4.18 -13.96 10.52
CA GLY A 90 3.87 -15.26 9.91
C GLY A 90 2.47 -15.35 9.28
N GLU A 91 1.47 -14.65 9.84
CA GLU A 91 0.12 -14.58 9.26
C GLU A 91 0.10 -13.72 7.98
N ALA A 92 0.84 -12.60 7.98
CA ALA A 92 1.00 -11.76 6.80
C ALA A 92 1.75 -12.49 5.67
N LYS A 93 2.77 -13.28 6.03
CA LYS A 93 3.49 -14.14 5.09
C LYS A 93 2.56 -15.16 4.42
N ALA A 94 1.77 -15.90 5.21
CA ALA A 94 0.85 -16.91 4.68
C ALA A 94 -0.22 -16.28 3.77
N ALA A 95 -0.73 -15.10 4.14
CA ALA A 95 -1.68 -14.37 3.29
C ALA A 95 -1.05 -13.93 1.96
N LEU A 96 0.20 -13.45 1.97
CA LEU A 96 0.91 -13.07 0.74
C LEU A 96 1.21 -14.28 -0.15
N GLU A 97 1.60 -15.42 0.42
CA GLU A 97 1.81 -16.67 -0.32
C GLU A 97 0.52 -17.15 -0.97
N GLN A 98 -0.62 -17.12 -0.26
CA GLN A 98 -1.92 -17.47 -0.83
C GLN A 98 -2.31 -16.54 -2.00
N LEU A 99 -2.05 -15.24 -1.87
CA LEU A 99 -2.32 -14.27 -2.93
C LEU A 99 -1.46 -14.53 -4.18
N ASP A 100 -0.19 -14.88 -3.99
CA ASP A 100 0.72 -15.22 -5.10
C ASP A 100 0.30 -16.53 -5.79
N GLU A 101 -0.18 -17.52 -5.02
CA GLU A 101 -0.72 -18.79 -5.54
C GLU A 101 -2.01 -18.59 -6.35
N ASP A 102 -2.93 -17.77 -5.85
CA ASP A 102 -4.18 -17.45 -6.55
C ASP A 102 -3.87 -16.75 -7.89
N GLU A 103 -2.85 -15.90 -7.90
CA GLU A 103 -2.41 -15.19 -9.09
C GLU A 103 -1.82 -16.12 -10.16
N ALA A 104 -0.91 -17.00 -9.73
CA ALA A 104 -0.35 -18.03 -10.61
C ALA A 104 -1.46 -18.93 -11.17
N THR A 105 -2.47 -19.26 -10.35
CA THR A 105 -3.64 -20.04 -10.75
C THR A 105 -4.42 -19.34 -11.86
N PHE A 106 -4.69 -18.06 -11.73
CA PHE A 106 -5.40 -17.29 -12.76
C PHE A 106 -4.65 -17.25 -14.08
N ALA A 107 -3.36 -16.91 -14.04
CA ALA A 107 -2.54 -16.83 -15.24
C ALA A 107 -2.50 -18.18 -15.97
N ALA A 108 -2.31 -19.28 -15.22
CA ALA A 108 -2.30 -20.63 -15.77
C ALA A 108 -3.63 -20.99 -16.42
N ARG A 109 -4.76 -20.79 -15.73
CA ARG A 109 -6.09 -21.17 -16.24
C ARG A 109 -6.52 -20.34 -17.45
N VAL A 110 -6.20 -19.05 -17.47
CA VAL A 110 -6.45 -18.21 -18.65
C VAL A 110 -5.64 -18.71 -19.84
N GLN A 111 -4.37 -19.06 -19.64
CA GLN A 111 -3.51 -19.58 -20.71
C GLN A 111 -4.02 -20.93 -21.24
N GLU A 112 -4.40 -21.86 -20.37
CA GLU A 112 -4.98 -23.15 -20.75
C GLU A 112 -6.26 -22.99 -21.58
N LEU A 113 -7.16 -22.10 -21.17
CA LEU A 113 -8.40 -21.84 -21.90
C LEU A 113 -8.16 -21.15 -23.24
N MET A 114 -7.18 -20.24 -23.32
CA MET A 114 -6.76 -19.65 -24.58
C MET A 114 -6.24 -20.72 -25.55
N ASP A 115 -5.38 -21.62 -25.07
CA ASP A 115 -4.81 -22.69 -25.88
C ASP A 115 -5.90 -23.66 -26.36
N ALA A 116 -6.84 -24.03 -25.49
CA ALA A 116 -7.99 -24.87 -25.83
C ALA A 116 -8.92 -24.23 -26.89
N GLN A 117 -9.05 -22.90 -26.88
CA GLN A 117 -9.87 -22.15 -27.83
C GLN A 117 -9.09 -21.66 -29.07
N GLY A 118 -7.77 -21.89 -29.13
CA GLY A 118 -6.90 -21.38 -30.19
C GLY A 118 -6.81 -19.85 -30.23
N LEU A 119 -6.91 -19.18 -29.08
CA LEU A 119 -6.91 -17.73 -28.97
C LEU A 119 -5.52 -17.17 -28.72
N THR A 120 -5.19 -16.09 -29.42
CA THR A 120 -4.04 -15.25 -29.12
C THR A 120 -4.35 -14.22 -28.04
N GLN A 121 -3.31 -13.69 -27.37
CA GLN A 121 -3.49 -12.63 -26.37
C GLN A 121 -4.12 -11.36 -26.96
N ALA A 122 -3.87 -11.07 -28.23
CA ALA A 122 -4.47 -9.92 -28.92
C ALA A 122 -5.98 -10.11 -29.13
N GLU A 123 -6.41 -11.33 -29.44
CA GLU A 123 -7.83 -11.66 -29.59
C GLU A 123 -8.55 -11.65 -28.24
N LEU A 124 -7.93 -12.20 -27.20
CA LEU A 124 -8.48 -12.11 -25.84
C LEU A 124 -8.59 -10.65 -25.41
N ALA A 125 -7.54 -9.85 -25.61
CA ALA A 125 -7.55 -8.42 -25.29
C ALA A 125 -8.71 -7.69 -25.98
N LYS A 126 -8.96 -8.00 -27.26
CA LYS A 126 -10.08 -7.44 -28.02
C LYS A 126 -11.44 -7.85 -27.46
N ARG A 127 -11.60 -9.12 -27.04
CA ARG A 127 -12.85 -9.62 -26.43
C ARG A 127 -13.12 -8.98 -25.06
N VAL A 128 -12.09 -8.88 -24.24
CA VAL A 128 -12.17 -8.28 -22.89
C VAL A 128 -12.33 -6.76 -22.99
N GLY A 129 -11.82 -6.11 -24.04
CA GLY A 129 -11.83 -4.66 -24.20
C GLY A 129 -10.70 -3.97 -23.44
N ILE A 130 -9.50 -4.56 -23.46
CA ILE A 130 -8.27 -3.97 -22.90
C ILE A 130 -7.12 -4.05 -23.91
N GLY A 131 -6.00 -3.38 -23.64
CA GLY A 131 -4.81 -3.48 -24.48
C GLY A 131 -4.12 -4.84 -24.35
N GLN A 132 -3.59 -5.38 -25.45
CA GLN A 132 -2.78 -6.61 -25.42
C GLN A 132 -1.58 -6.55 -24.44
N PRO A 133 -0.89 -5.40 -24.24
CA PRO A 133 0.12 -5.29 -23.20
C PRO A 133 -0.42 -5.57 -21.79
N ALA A 134 -1.67 -5.18 -21.49
CA ALA A 134 -2.29 -5.45 -20.19
C ALA A 134 -2.54 -6.95 -19.98
N VAL A 135 -3.01 -7.66 -21.02
CA VAL A 135 -3.13 -9.12 -21.00
C VAL A 135 -1.76 -9.78 -20.81
N SER A 136 -0.74 -9.33 -21.54
CA SER A 136 0.62 -9.89 -21.40
C SER A 136 1.20 -9.62 -20.01
N VAL A 137 0.90 -8.48 -19.39
CA VAL A 137 1.33 -8.19 -18.02
C VAL A 137 0.63 -9.15 -17.07
N MET A 138 -0.70 -9.27 -17.13
CA MET A 138 -1.48 -10.18 -16.28
C MET A 138 -1.09 -11.66 -16.40
N LEU A 139 -0.59 -12.10 -17.56
CA LEU A 139 -0.17 -13.49 -17.77
C LEU A 139 1.30 -13.76 -17.47
N LYS A 140 2.16 -12.73 -17.40
CA LYS A 140 3.62 -12.90 -17.29
C LYS A 140 4.26 -12.24 -16.08
N ARG A 141 3.69 -11.13 -15.64
CA ARG A 141 4.16 -10.37 -14.49
C ARG A 141 3.19 -10.65 -13.37
N GLN A 142 3.73 -10.87 -12.18
CA GLN A 142 2.96 -11.12 -10.98
C GLN A 142 2.01 -9.95 -10.70
N CYS A 143 0.83 -9.93 -11.34
CA CYS A 143 -0.12 -8.84 -11.35
C CYS A 143 -1.47 -9.37 -10.89
N ARG A 144 -1.80 -9.00 -9.65
CA ARG A 144 -3.07 -9.32 -9.00
C ARG A 144 -4.25 -8.72 -9.78
N PRO A 145 -5.08 -9.53 -10.47
CA PRO A 145 -6.23 -9.02 -11.18
C PRO A 145 -7.31 -8.63 -10.17
N GLN A 146 -7.96 -7.48 -10.39
CA GLN A 146 -9.18 -7.16 -9.65
C GLN A 146 -10.28 -8.16 -10.00
N TYR A 147 -11.20 -8.43 -9.07
CA TYR A 147 -12.34 -9.33 -9.34
C TYR A 147 -13.14 -8.92 -10.59
N SER A 148 -13.31 -7.61 -10.81
CA SER A 148 -13.93 -7.07 -12.03
C SER A 148 -13.20 -7.48 -13.31
N THR A 149 -11.87 -7.58 -13.28
CA THR A 149 -11.05 -8.10 -14.38
C THR A 149 -11.28 -9.60 -14.56
N VAL A 150 -11.30 -10.38 -13.47
CA VAL A 150 -11.59 -11.83 -13.52
C VAL A 150 -12.92 -12.10 -14.20
N VAL A 151 -13.98 -11.36 -13.83
CA VAL A 151 -15.30 -11.47 -14.44
C VAL A 151 -15.26 -11.19 -15.95
N ARG A 152 -14.61 -10.11 -16.38
CA ARG A 152 -14.50 -9.77 -17.81
C ARG A 152 -13.74 -10.82 -18.61
N PHE A 153 -12.69 -11.41 -18.02
CA PHE A 153 -11.95 -12.50 -18.65
C PHE A 153 -12.80 -13.77 -18.74
N ALA A 154 -13.54 -14.10 -17.68
CA ALA A 154 -14.44 -15.24 -17.65
C ALA A 154 -15.54 -15.11 -18.71
N GLU A 155 -16.16 -13.94 -18.83
CA GLU A 155 -17.14 -13.62 -19.88
C GLU A 155 -16.54 -13.77 -21.28
N ALA A 156 -15.33 -13.24 -21.51
CA ALA A 156 -14.65 -13.32 -22.80
C ALA A 156 -14.24 -14.75 -23.21
N LEU A 157 -14.00 -15.61 -22.22
CA LEU A 157 -13.62 -17.01 -22.38
C LEU A 157 -14.83 -17.96 -22.29
N GLY A 158 -16.01 -17.47 -21.90
CA GLY A 158 -17.23 -18.27 -21.78
C GLY A 158 -17.24 -19.24 -20.60
N VAL A 159 -16.56 -18.91 -19.51
CA VAL A 159 -16.47 -19.73 -18.29
C VAL A 159 -17.01 -18.97 -17.08
N ALA A 160 -17.21 -19.64 -15.93
CA ALA A 160 -17.57 -18.94 -14.71
C ALA A 160 -16.32 -18.28 -14.08
N PRO A 161 -16.45 -17.15 -13.36
CA PRO A 161 -15.31 -16.51 -12.69
C PRO A 161 -14.54 -17.45 -11.74
N LYS A 162 -15.27 -18.35 -11.05
CA LYS A 162 -14.69 -19.39 -10.18
C LYS A 162 -13.77 -20.38 -10.89
N ASP A 163 -13.97 -20.53 -12.21
CA ASP A 163 -13.14 -21.40 -13.04
C ASP A 163 -11.82 -20.71 -13.37
N LEU A 164 -11.70 -19.38 -13.26
CA LEU A 164 -10.45 -18.65 -13.45
C LEU A 164 -9.74 -18.31 -12.13
N TRP A 165 -10.50 -18.02 -11.08
CA TRP A 165 -9.98 -17.58 -9.78
C TRP A 165 -10.75 -18.31 -8.67
N PRO A 166 -10.10 -18.89 -7.65
CA PRO A 166 -10.82 -19.54 -6.57
C PRO A 166 -11.78 -18.52 -5.90
N PRO A 167 -13.04 -18.88 -5.61
CA PRO A 167 -13.89 -17.99 -4.83
C PRO A 167 -13.21 -17.82 -3.48
N VAL A 168 -12.73 -16.60 -3.20
CA VAL A 168 -12.17 -16.28 -1.91
C VAL A 168 -13.24 -16.61 -0.88
N GLY A 169 -12.96 -17.59 -0.02
CA GLY A 169 -13.69 -17.79 1.22
C GLY A 169 -13.50 -16.56 2.07
N ARG A 170 -14.41 -15.59 1.93
CA ARG A 170 -14.97 -14.94 3.10
C ARG A 170 -16.04 -15.91 3.60
N ASP A 171 -15.85 -16.44 4.80
CA ASP A 171 -16.84 -17.27 5.50
C ASP A 171 -18.14 -16.49 5.88
N ASP A 172 -18.48 -15.41 5.16
CA ASP A 172 -19.45 -14.40 5.57
C ASP A 172 -20.47 -13.99 4.48
N ASP A 173 -20.62 -14.72 3.37
CA ASP A 173 -21.76 -14.47 2.47
C ASP A 173 -22.96 -15.37 2.85
N PRO A 174 -24.08 -14.79 3.34
CA PRO A 174 -25.29 -15.56 3.62
C PRO A 174 -25.96 -16.01 2.31
N GLU A 175 -26.55 -17.22 2.35
CA GLU A 175 -27.30 -17.89 1.27
C GLU A 175 -28.22 -17.00 0.43
#